data_AF-X1P406-F1
#
_entry.id   AF-X1P406-F1
#
_cell.length_a   1.000
_cell.length_b   1.000
_cell.length_c   1.000
_cell.angle_alpha   90.00
_cell.angle_beta   90.00
_cell.angle_gamma   90.00
#
_symmetry.space_group_name_H-M   'P 1'
#
loop_
_entity.id
_entity.type
_entity.pdbx_description
1 polymer ?
#
loop_
_entity_poly.entity_id
_entity_poly.type
_entity_poly.pdbx_seq_one_letter_code
_entity_poly.pdbx_strand_id
1 'polypeptide(L)'
;MPRILRFLPLLVLFILAPSVVYAQVASPTIDVLHAEGIINPVLVDYIERGIAQAEEDNATACIIQLDTPGGLLSSTEEIVISIMNANVPIIVYVSPKGAWAASAGVFITLSAHIAAMTPGTTIGAAHPVSA
;
A
#
# COMPACT_ATOMS: atom_id res chain seq x y z
N MET A 1 32.80 -7.78 58.46
CA MET A 1 32.10 -7.29 57.25
C MET A 1 33.08 -6.82 56.18
N PRO A 2 33.65 -7.68 55.30
CA PRO A 2 34.12 -7.15 54.01
C PRO A 2 33.97 -8.06 52.78
N ARG A 3 33.52 -9.32 52.92
CA ARG A 3 33.50 -10.28 51.79
C ARG A 3 32.53 -9.88 50.67
N ILE A 4 31.44 -9.19 50.99
CA ILE A 4 30.44 -8.74 50.02
C ILE A 4 30.91 -7.52 49.19
N LEU A 5 31.78 -6.66 49.75
CA LEU A 5 32.31 -5.50 49.04
C LEU A 5 33.24 -5.86 47.88
N ARG A 6 33.88 -7.04 47.92
CA ARG A 6 34.79 -7.50 46.86
C ARG A 6 34.08 -7.87 45.55
N PHE A 7 32.79 -8.18 45.60
CA PHE A 7 32.00 -8.54 44.42
C PHE A 7 31.29 -7.35 43.77
N LEU A 8 31.27 -6.20 44.45
CA LEU A 8 30.67 -4.97 43.96
C LEU A 8 31.21 -4.49 42.60
N PRO A 9 32.54 -4.48 42.32
CA PRO A 9 33.04 -4.07 41.00
C PRO A 9 32.67 -5.07 39.90
N LEU A 10 32.51 -6.34 40.22
CA LEU A 10 32.11 -7.37 39.24
C LEU A 10 30.62 -7.24 38.87
N LEU A 11 29.78 -6.90 39.84
CA LEU A 11 28.36 -6.61 39.62
C LEU A 11 28.18 -5.33 38.79
N VAL A 12 28.97 -4.29 39.07
CA VAL A 12 28.97 -3.04 38.28
C VAL A 12 29.42 -3.30 36.85
N LEU A 13 30.45 -4.13 36.64
CA LEU A 13 30.91 -4.52 35.31
C LEU A 13 29.87 -5.35 34.54
N PHE A 14 29.10 -6.19 35.23
CA PHE A 14 28.02 -6.98 34.63
C PHE A 14 26.81 -6.10 34.23
N ILE A 15 26.52 -5.05 34.99
CA ILE A 15 25.45 -4.07 34.68
C ILE A 15 25.88 -3.12 33.55
N LEU A 16 27.16 -2.77 33.47
CA LEU A 16 27.72 -1.96 32.37
C LEU A 16 28.09 -2.76 31.11
N ALA A 17 27.89 -4.09 31.11
CA ALA A 17 28.10 -4.88 29.91
C ALA A 17 27.11 -4.42 28.83
N PRO A 18 27.57 -3.93 27.66
CA PRO A 18 26.66 -3.48 26.62
C PRO A 18 25.88 -4.68 26.11
N SER A 19 24.58 -4.70 26.41
CA SER A 19 23.63 -5.60 25.75
C SER A 19 23.64 -5.25 24.27
N VAL A 20 24.19 -6.13 23.44
CA VAL A 20 24.11 -5.98 21.99
C VAL A 20 22.66 -6.22 21.58
N VAL A 21 21.87 -5.14 21.53
CA VAL A 21 20.52 -5.17 20.98
C VAL A 21 20.66 -5.19 19.47
N TYR A 22 20.47 -6.36 18.86
CA TYR A 22 20.28 -6.44 17.43
C TYR A 22 18.91 -5.86 17.10
N ALA A 23 18.89 -4.63 16.59
CA ALA A 23 17.69 -4.09 15.96
C ALA A 23 17.44 -4.91 14.68
N GLN A 24 16.34 -5.66 14.66
CA GLN A 24 15.91 -6.35 13.46
C GLN A 24 15.41 -5.29 12.48
N VAL A 25 16.15 -5.07 11.40
CA VAL A 25 15.71 -4.19 10.31
C VAL A 25 14.43 -4.79 9.73
N ALA A 26 13.34 -4.04 9.80
CA ALA A 26 12.09 -4.43 9.15
C ALA A 26 12.37 -4.64 7.67
N SER A 27 12.01 -5.80 7.15
CA SER A 27 12.17 -6.07 5.71
C SER A 27 11.20 -5.18 4.94
N PRO A 28 11.62 -4.58 3.81
CA PRO A 28 10.72 -3.77 2.99
C PRO A 28 9.51 -4.61 2.57
N THR A 29 8.30 -4.11 2.87
CA THR A 29 7.03 -4.73 2.50
C THR A 29 6.42 -4.02 1.30
N ILE A 30 5.56 -4.73 0.58
CA ILE A 30 4.69 -4.18 -0.45
C ILE A 30 3.30 -4.68 -0.13
N ASP A 31 2.37 -3.75 0.06
CA ASP A 31 0.98 -4.09 0.33
C ASP A 31 0.22 -4.21 -0.97
N VAL A 32 -0.72 -5.15 -1.01
CA VAL A 32 -1.50 -5.46 -2.23
C VAL A 32 -2.98 -5.39 -1.92
N LEU A 33 -3.66 -4.46 -2.57
CA LEU A 33 -5.10 -4.28 -2.57
C LEU A 33 -5.69 -4.93 -3.80
N HIS A 34 -6.80 -5.65 -3.63
CA HIS A 34 -7.50 -6.31 -4.74
C HIS A 34 -8.80 -5.56 -5.03
N ALA A 35 -8.78 -4.78 -6.11
CA ALA A 35 -9.91 -3.97 -6.57
C ALA A 35 -10.57 -4.63 -7.79
N GLU A 36 -11.55 -5.49 -7.52
CA GLU A 36 -12.31 -6.22 -8.54
C GLU A 36 -13.78 -5.76 -8.59
N GLY A 37 -14.30 -5.57 -9.82
CA GLY A 37 -15.70 -5.26 -10.06
C GLY A 37 -15.99 -3.76 -10.18
N ILE A 38 -17.24 -3.40 -9.89
CA ILE A 38 -17.76 -2.04 -10.12
C ILE A 38 -17.14 -1.05 -9.14
N ILE A 39 -16.68 0.10 -9.65
CA ILE A 39 -16.24 1.22 -8.81
C ILE A 39 -17.44 1.85 -8.09
N ASN A 40 -17.47 1.73 -6.77
CA ASN A 40 -18.57 2.17 -5.91
C ASN A 40 -18.01 2.65 -4.55
N PRO A 41 -18.83 3.25 -3.66
CA PRO A 41 -18.35 3.78 -2.39
C PRO A 41 -17.71 2.73 -1.46
N VAL A 42 -18.13 1.46 -1.54
CA VAL A 42 -17.53 0.39 -0.75
C VAL A 42 -16.08 0.15 -1.16
N LEU A 43 -15.80 0.22 -2.47
CA LEU A 43 -14.45 0.07 -2.99
C LEU A 43 -13.57 1.30 -2.70
N VAL A 44 -14.16 2.50 -2.65
CA VAL A 44 -13.47 3.71 -2.17
C VAL A 44 -12.97 3.48 -0.75
N ASP A 45 -13.87 3.16 0.17
CA ASP A 45 -13.53 2.91 1.57
C ASP A 45 -12.44 1.83 1.74
N TYR A 46 -12.48 0.80 0.89
CA TYR A 46 -11.46 -0.26 0.90
C TYR A 46 -10.09 0.25 0.44
N ILE A 47 -10.04 0.99 -0.66
CA ILE A 47 -8.79 1.52 -1.21
C ILE A 47 -8.18 2.54 -0.25
N GLU A 48 -8.99 3.46 0.30
CA GLU A 48 -8.50 4.47 1.26
C GLU A 48 -7.89 3.85 2.50
N ARG A 49 -8.58 2.87 3.10
CA ARG A 49 -8.01 2.13 4.25
C ARG A 49 -6.74 1.38 3.89
N GLY A 50 -6.70 0.78 2.69
CA GLY A 50 -5.53 0.06 2.23
C GLY A 50 -4.32 0.97 2.00
N ILE A 51 -4.52 2.17 1.45
CA ILE A 51 -3.47 3.18 1.30
C ILE A 51 -2.98 3.65 2.67
N ALA A 52 -3.91 3.99 3.58
CA ALA A 52 -3.57 4.41 4.94
C ALA A 52 -2.78 3.32 5.69
N GLN A 53 -3.18 2.05 5.56
CA GLN A 53 -2.45 0.93 6.15
C GLN A 53 -1.02 0.82 5.59
N ALA A 54 -0.84 0.95 4.27
CA ALA A 54 0.48 0.91 3.65
C ALA A 54 1.38 2.08 4.10
N GLU A 55 0.80 3.23 4.39
CA GLU A 55 1.53 4.36 4.99
C GLU A 55 1.92 4.07 6.45
N GLU A 56 1.00 3.56 7.26
CA GLU A 56 1.25 3.18 8.66
C GLU A 56 2.35 2.11 8.77
N ASP A 57 2.33 1.13 7.87
CA ASP A 57 3.29 0.04 7.80
C ASP A 57 4.65 0.49 7.23
N ASN A 58 4.77 1.74 6.78
CA ASN A 58 5.94 2.26 6.06
C ASN A 58 6.32 1.35 4.88
N ALA A 59 5.31 0.87 4.15
CA ALA A 59 5.50 -0.01 3.01
C ALA A 59 6.33 0.70 1.93
N THR A 60 7.10 -0.09 1.18
CA THR A 60 7.92 0.42 0.06
C THR A 60 7.03 0.91 -1.09
N ALA A 61 5.89 0.25 -1.28
CA ALA A 61 4.86 0.61 -2.25
C ALA A 61 3.53 -0.05 -1.86
N CYS A 62 2.43 0.49 -2.39
CA CYS A 62 1.11 -0.14 -2.37
C CYS A 62 0.67 -0.46 -3.80
N ILE A 63 0.34 -1.72 -4.06
CA ILE A 63 -0.19 -2.19 -5.33
C ILE A 63 -1.70 -2.25 -5.24
N ILE A 64 -2.39 -1.56 -6.15
CA ILE A 64 -3.81 -1.77 -6.42
C ILE A 64 -3.91 -2.69 -7.63
N GLN A 65 -4.14 -3.98 -7.38
CA GLN A 65 -4.44 -4.93 -8.43
C GLN A 65 -5.87 -4.70 -8.91
N LEU A 66 -6.03 -4.28 -10.17
CA LEU A 66 -7.29 -3.74 -10.70
C LEU A 66 -7.88 -4.66 -11.78
N ASP A 67 -9.17 -4.97 -11.62
CA ASP A 67 -10.04 -5.50 -12.68
C ASP A 67 -11.44 -4.89 -12.55
N THR A 68 -11.75 -3.90 -13.39
CA THR A 68 -13.00 -3.15 -13.33
C THR A 68 -13.59 -2.86 -14.71
N PRO A 69 -14.92 -3.03 -14.89
CA PRO A 69 -15.63 -2.52 -16.07
C PRO A 69 -15.92 -1.00 -15.98
N GLY A 70 -15.65 -0.36 -14.84
CA GLY A 70 -16.01 1.03 -14.56
C GLY A 70 -16.91 1.17 -13.33
N GLY A 71 -17.50 2.35 -13.17
CA GLY A 71 -18.45 2.61 -12.09
C GLY A 71 -18.81 4.09 -11.95
N LEU A 72 -19.10 4.50 -10.72
CA LEU A 72 -19.58 5.85 -10.42
C LEU A 72 -18.46 6.89 -10.57
N LEU A 73 -18.77 8.02 -11.20
CA LEU A 73 -17.83 9.12 -11.37
C LEU A 73 -17.35 9.67 -10.02
N SER A 74 -18.26 9.91 -9.07
CA SER A 74 -17.90 10.43 -7.74
C SER A 74 -16.92 9.52 -7.01
N SER A 75 -17.17 8.20 -7.00
CA SER A 75 -16.26 7.23 -6.40
C SER A 75 -14.92 7.14 -7.14
N THR A 76 -14.92 7.36 -8.46
CA THR A 76 -13.68 7.43 -9.25
C THR A 76 -12.85 8.64 -8.86
N GLU A 77 -13.48 9.81 -8.73
CA GLU A 77 -12.83 11.05 -8.30
C GLU A 77 -12.24 10.93 -6.90
N GLU A 78 -12.99 10.34 -5.96
CA GLU A 78 -12.51 10.06 -4.60
C GLU A 78 -11.26 9.16 -4.60
N ILE A 79 -11.28 8.04 -5.33
CA ILE A 79 -10.10 7.15 -5.45
C ILE A 79 -8.91 7.88 -6.09
N VAL A 80 -9.14 8.65 -7.16
CA VAL A 80 -8.08 9.42 -7.83
C VAL A 80 -7.45 10.42 -6.86
N ILE A 81 -8.25 11.14 -6.09
CA ILE A 81 -7.76 12.09 -5.08
C ILE A 81 -6.96 11.37 -4.01
N SER A 82 -7.44 10.21 -3.53
CA SER A 82 -6.74 9.42 -2.50
C SER A 82 -5.41 8.88 -3.02
N ILE A 83 -5.32 8.44 -4.27
CA ILE A 83 -4.05 8.03 -4.90
C ILE A 83 -3.10 9.23 -5.05
N MET A 84 -3.59 10.39 -5.50
CA MET A 84 -2.76 11.57 -5.74
C MET A 84 -2.20 12.20 -4.45
N ASN A 85 -2.86 11.97 -3.31
CA ASN A 85 -2.41 12.46 -2.00
C ASN A 85 -1.65 11.42 -1.17
N ALA A 86 -1.45 10.21 -1.69
CA ALA A 86 -0.74 9.15 -0.99
C ALA A 86 0.73 9.53 -0.74
N ASN A 87 1.20 9.27 0.47
CA ASN A 87 2.61 9.41 0.87
C ASN A 87 3.44 8.17 0.50
N VAL A 88 2.78 7.04 0.25
CA VAL A 88 3.40 5.79 -0.23
C VAL A 88 3.27 5.68 -1.76
N PRO A 89 4.30 5.18 -2.48
CA PRO A 89 4.20 4.98 -3.92
C PRO A 89 3.08 4.00 -4.28
N ILE A 90 2.10 4.49 -5.05
CA ILE A 90 0.97 3.70 -5.56
C ILE A 90 1.26 3.15 -6.94
N ILE A 91 1.11 1.83 -7.08
CA ILE A 91 1.19 1.11 -8.35
C ILE A 91 -0.20 0.59 -8.68
N VAL A 92 -0.76 0.96 -9.83
CA VAL A 92 -1.98 0.29 -10.33
C VAL A 92 -1.54 -0.82 -11.29
N TYR A 93 -1.96 -2.04 -10.98
CA TYR A 93 -1.61 -3.24 -11.75
C TYR A 93 -2.86 -3.90 -12.33
N VAL A 94 -3.10 -3.71 -13.63
CA VAL A 94 -4.24 -4.31 -14.33
C VAL A 94 -3.98 -5.80 -14.55
N SER A 95 -4.69 -6.65 -13.81
CA SER A 95 -4.39 -8.08 -13.67
C SER A 95 -5.57 -8.82 -13.02
N PRO A 96 -5.80 -10.13 -13.30
CA PRO A 96 -4.99 -11.08 -14.07
C PRO A 96 -5.14 -10.94 -15.59
N LYS A 97 -4.58 -11.88 -16.36
CA LYS A 97 -4.78 -11.94 -17.82
C LYS A 97 -6.29 -11.93 -18.14
N GLY A 98 -6.70 -11.05 -19.05
CA GLY A 98 -8.11 -10.85 -19.39
C GLY A 98 -8.84 -9.81 -18.54
N ALA A 99 -8.20 -9.27 -17.48
CA ALA A 99 -8.73 -8.16 -16.69
C ALA A 99 -8.81 -6.85 -17.49
N TRP A 100 -9.68 -5.97 -17.02
CA TRP A 100 -9.95 -4.68 -17.62
C TRP A 100 -9.68 -3.53 -16.65
N ALA A 101 -9.17 -2.43 -17.16
CA ALA A 101 -9.26 -1.11 -16.55
C ALA A 101 -10.13 -0.25 -17.46
N ALA A 102 -11.44 -0.51 -17.45
CA ALA A 102 -12.40 0.20 -18.30
C ALA A 102 -13.01 1.39 -17.57
N SER A 103 -13.39 2.42 -18.35
CA SER A 103 -14.10 3.59 -17.86
C SER A 103 -13.38 4.24 -16.65
N ALA A 104 -13.98 4.22 -15.47
CA ALA A 104 -13.36 4.64 -14.21
C ALA A 104 -11.95 4.08 -14.00
N GLY A 105 -11.73 2.81 -14.37
CA GLY A 105 -10.43 2.15 -14.23
C GLY A 105 -9.30 2.83 -14.99
N VAL A 106 -9.60 3.55 -16.08
CA VAL A 106 -8.60 4.35 -16.81
C VAL A 106 -8.10 5.49 -15.95
N PHE A 107 -9.01 6.25 -15.33
CA PHE A 107 -8.64 7.40 -14.48
C PHE A 107 -7.89 6.97 -13.23
N ILE A 108 -8.33 5.89 -12.59
CA ILE A 108 -7.64 5.29 -11.43
C ILE A 108 -6.23 4.83 -11.83
N THR A 109 -6.07 4.19 -13.00
CA THR A 109 -4.74 3.76 -13.47
C THR A 109 -3.84 4.95 -13.79
N LEU A 110 -4.39 6.01 -14.40
CA LEU A 110 -3.64 7.21 -14.77
C LEU A 110 -3.21 8.07 -13.58
N SER A 111 -3.92 8.00 -12.45
CA SER A 111 -3.53 8.71 -11.24
C SER A 111 -2.37 8.05 -10.48
N ALA A 112 -2.03 6.80 -10.80
CA ALA A 112 -0.98 6.06 -10.12
C ALA A 112 0.43 6.58 -10.45
N HIS A 113 1.37 6.35 -9.54
CA HIS A 113 2.79 6.66 -9.75
C HIS A 113 3.40 5.74 -10.81
N ILE A 114 2.95 4.47 -10.82
CA ILE A 114 3.34 3.47 -11.81
C ILE A 114 2.07 2.74 -12.27
N ALA A 115 1.90 2.65 -13.58
CA ALA A 115 0.90 1.78 -14.20
C ALA A 115 1.60 0.52 -14.75
N ALA A 116 1.10 -0.65 -14.37
CA ALA A 116 1.56 -1.94 -14.86
C ALA A 116 0.38 -2.75 -15.39
N MET A 117 0.62 -3.61 -16.40
CA MET A 117 -0.42 -4.43 -17.01
C MET A 117 0.10 -5.84 -17.29
N THR A 118 -0.68 -6.84 -16.91
CA THR A 118 -0.45 -8.23 -17.34
C THR A 118 -0.67 -8.33 -18.85
N PRO A 119 0.20 -9.01 -19.63
CA PRO A 119 -0.04 -9.22 -21.05
C PRO A 119 -1.42 -9.84 -21.33
N GLY A 120 -2.19 -9.19 -22.21
CA GLY A 120 -3.56 -9.59 -22.54
C GLY A 120 -4.65 -8.99 -21.64
N THR A 121 -4.34 -7.98 -20.82
CA THR A 121 -5.35 -7.10 -20.21
C THR A 121 -5.66 -5.90 -21.09
N THR A 122 -6.77 -5.21 -20.78
CA THR A 122 -7.28 -4.08 -21.56
C THR A 122 -7.37 -2.83 -20.69
N ILE A 123 -7.02 -1.66 -21.25
CA ILE A 123 -7.29 -0.34 -20.65
C ILE A 123 -7.94 0.55 -21.72
N GLY A 124 -9.01 1.26 -21.35
CA GLY A 124 -9.72 2.14 -22.29
C GLY A 124 -11.23 2.24 -22.06
N ALA A 125 -11.98 2.52 -23.11
CA ALA A 125 -13.45 2.69 -23.06
C ALA A 125 -13.91 3.74 -22.02
N ALA A 126 -13.18 4.85 -21.89
CA ALA A 126 -13.41 5.89 -20.89
C ALA A 126 -14.23 7.09 -21.38
N HIS A 127 -15.08 6.87 -22.39
CA HIS A 127 -16.03 7.92 -22.78
C HIS A 127 -17.16 7.99 -21.75
N PRO A 128 -17.43 9.16 -21.15
CA PRO A 128 -18.57 9.31 -20.26
C PRO A 128 -19.86 9.09 -21.05
N VAL A 129 -20.81 8.37 -20.46
CA VAL A 129 -22.15 8.19 -21.02
C VAL A 129 -23.16 8.78 -20.04
N SER A 130 -23.90 9.79 -20.48
CA SER A 130 -24.83 10.62 -19.66
C SER A 130 -24.13 11.69 -18.80
N ALA A 131 -23.61 12.72 -19.46
CA ALA A 131 -23.24 13.99 -18.83
C ALA A 131 -24.39 15.00 -18.92
#